data_AF-A0A7V5PZL2-F1
#
_entry.id   AF-A0A7V5PZL2-F1
#
_cell.length_a   1.000
_cell.length_b   1.000
_cell.length_c   1.000
_cell.angle_alpha   90.00
_cell.angle_beta   90.00
_cell.angle_gamma   90.00
#
_symmetry.space_group_name_H-M   'P 1'
#
loop_
_entity.id
_entity.type
_entity.pdbx_description
1 polymer ?
#
loop_
_entity_poly.entity_id
_entity_poly.type
_entity_poly.pdbx_seq_one_letter_code
_entity_poly.pdbx_strand_id
1 'polypeptide(L)' 'MVRKPGHEDDRRFHPRAATRRYVVRVGHFSVTVDCGSSQQAVREARRRLEVEMPRLWDVIAQLEPSRFRVQEVRD' A
#
# COMPACT_ATOMS: atom_id res chain seq x y z
N MET A 1 42.77 -3.09 28.08
CA MET A 1 41.62 -4.02 28.10
C MET A 1 40.44 -3.31 27.47
N VAL A 2 40.03 -3.73 26.27
CA VAL A 2 38.92 -3.14 25.51
C VAL A 2 37.66 -3.92 25.83
N ARG A 3 36.61 -3.24 26.29
CA ARG A 3 35.24 -3.79 26.29
C ARG A 3 34.30 -2.73 25.73
N LYS A 4 33.84 -2.94 24.49
CA LYS A 4 32.63 -2.32 23.97
C LYS A 4 31.44 -3.20 24.37
N PRO A 5 30.36 -2.64 24.91
CA PRO A 5 29.02 -3.21 24.78
C PRO A 5 28.20 -2.27 23.86
N GLY A 6 27.75 -2.74 22.70
CA GLY A 6 26.41 -3.32 22.51
C GLY A 6 25.52 -2.24 21.88
N HIS A 7 25.45 -2.12 20.56
CA HIS A 7 24.39 -2.72 19.71
C HIS A 7 23.00 -2.68 20.35
N GLU A 8 22.47 -1.47 20.58
CA GLU A 8 21.05 -1.30 20.86
C GLU A 8 20.31 -1.12 19.53
N ASP A 9 19.91 -2.28 19.02
CA ASP A 9 18.96 -2.48 17.94
C ASP A 9 17.63 -1.86 18.36
N ASP A 10 17.43 -0.56 18.08
CA ASP A 10 16.16 0.16 18.22
C ASP A 10 15.17 -0.40 17.18
N ARG A 11 14.75 -1.65 17.36
CA ARG A 11 13.55 -2.19 16.77
C ARG A 11 12.41 -1.40 17.36
N ARG A 12 12.13 -0.25 16.73
CA ARG A 12 10.85 0.44 16.86
C ARG A 12 9.78 -0.59 16.50
N PHE A 13 9.25 -1.23 17.53
CA PHE A 13 7.96 -1.89 17.49
C PHE A 13 6.95 -0.77 17.23
N HIS A 14 6.88 -0.33 15.97
CA HIS A 14 5.67 0.29 15.49
C HIS A 14 4.60 -0.77 15.73
N PRO A 15 3.59 -0.51 16.58
CA PRO A 15 2.46 -1.42 16.67
C PRO A 15 2.02 -1.64 15.23
N ARG A 16 2.06 -2.90 14.75
CA ARG A 16 1.62 -3.24 13.40
C ARG A 16 0.24 -2.61 13.27
N ALA A 17 0.17 -1.47 12.57
CA ALA A 17 -1.07 -0.74 12.44
C ALA A 17 -2.07 -1.76 11.88
N ALA A 18 -3.19 -1.96 12.58
CA ALA A 18 -4.13 -3.01 12.24
C ALA A 18 -4.47 -2.89 10.75
N THR A 19 -4.03 -3.88 9.97
CA THR A 19 -4.24 -3.87 8.52
C THR A 19 -5.72 -4.11 8.27
N ARG A 20 -6.34 -3.21 7.52
CA ARG A 20 -7.73 -3.31 7.08
C ARG A 20 -7.74 -3.71 5.61
N ARG A 21 -8.79 -4.40 5.20
CA ARG A 21 -8.99 -4.77 3.80
C ARG A 21 -9.69 -3.66 3.05
N TYR A 22 -9.13 -3.28 1.92
CA TYR A 22 -9.69 -2.27 1.02
C TYR A 22 -9.84 -2.84 -0.38
N VAL A 23 -10.98 -2.58 -1.00
CA VAL A 23 -11.19 -2.76 -2.44
C VAL A 23 -10.99 -1.41 -3.10
N VAL A 24 -10.02 -1.32 -4.00
CA VAL A 24 -9.74 -0.12 -4.78
C VAL A 24 -10.15 -0.36 -6.22
N ARG A 25 -10.98 0.53 -6.77
CA ARG A 25 -11.49 0.45 -8.14
C ARG A 25 -10.99 1.62 -8.97
N VAL A 26 -10.57 1.35 -10.20
CA VAL A 26 -10.20 2.36 -11.20
C VAL A 26 -10.80 1.94 -12.55
N GLY A 27 -11.76 2.73 -13.05
CA GLY A 27 -12.54 2.33 -14.23
C GLY A 27 -13.21 0.96 -14.05
N HIS A 28 -12.84 0.01 -14.92
CA HIS A 28 -13.33 -1.38 -14.89
C HIS A 28 -12.46 -2.33 -14.05
N PHE A 29 -11.32 -1.86 -13.54
CA PHE A 29 -10.38 -2.67 -12.79
C PHE A 29 -10.61 -2.51 -11.29
N SER A 30 -10.43 -3.60 -10.55
CA SER A 30 -10.51 -3.60 -9.10
C SER A 30 -9.43 -4.48 -8.50
N VAL A 31 -8.81 -4.02 -7.42
CA VAL A 31 -7.81 -4.76 -6.67
C VAL A 31 -8.15 -4.71 -5.18
N THR A 32 -7.88 -5.81 -4.49
CA THR A 32 -8.06 -5.91 -3.04
C THR A 32 -6.69 -5.83 -2.38
N VAL A 33 -6.54 -4.92 -1.42
CA VAL A 33 -5.28 -4.66 -0.71
C VAL A 33 -5.53 -4.59 0.78
N ASP A 34 -4.68 -5.24 1.56
CA ASP A 34 -4.69 -5.15 3.02
C ASP A 34 -3.63 -4.12 3.46
N CYS A 35 -4.06 -3.02 4.07
CA CYS A 35 -3.16 -1.93 4.45
C CYS A 35 -3.70 -1.11 5.62
N GLY A 36 -2.88 -0.21 6.18
CA GLY A 36 -3.24 0.55 7.39
C GLY A 36 -4.14 1.77 7.13
N SER A 37 -4.31 2.19 5.87
CA SER A 37 -5.14 3.35 5.52
C SER A 37 -5.59 3.35 4.07
N SER A 38 -6.64 4.09 3.76
CA SER A 38 -7.13 4.29 2.39
C SER A 38 -6.08 4.91 1.45
N GLN A 39 -5.23 5.82 1.93
CA GLN A 39 -4.13 6.38 1.13
C GLN A 39 -3.04 5.35 0.82
N GLN A 40 -2.77 4.43 1.74
CA GLN A 40 -1.90 3.30 1.45
C GLN A 40 -2.57 2.35 0.45
N ALA A 41 -3.89 2.15 0.56
CA ALA A 41 -4.64 1.32 -0.37
C ALA A 41 -4.51 1.81 -1.83
N VAL A 42 -4.65 3.12 -2.07
CA VAL A 42 -4.50 3.71 -3.41
C VAL A 42 -3.09 3.49 -3.96
N ARG A 43 -2.06 3.73 -3.13
CA ARG A 43 -0.66 3.56 -3.55
C ARG A 43 -0.34 2.12 -3.91
N GLU A 44 -0.76 1.18 -3.07
CA GLU A 44 -0.55 -0.25 -3.30
C GLU A 44 -1.35 -0.75 -4.51
N ALA A 45 -2.60 -0.29 -4.65
CA ALA A 45 -3.44 -0.59 -5.80
C ALA A 45 -2.82 -0.11 -7.12
N ARG A 46 -2.34 1.14 -7.15
CA ARG A 46 -1.62 1.69 -8.32
C ARG A 46 -0.43 0.82 -8.67
N ARG A 47 0.44 0.53 -7.69
CA ARG A 47 1.65 -0.27 -7.90
C ARG A 47 1.33 -1.65 -8.48
N ARG A 48 0.29 -2.32 -7.98
CA ARG A 48 -0.14 -3.62 -8.52
C ARG A 48 -0.64 -3.51 -9.94
N LEU A 49 -1.49 -2.54 -10.24
CA LEU A 49 -2.02 -2.31 -11.59
C LEU A 49 -0.91 -1.96 -12.59
N GLU A 50 0.11 -1.20 -12.19
CA GLU A 50 1.28 -0.89 -12.99
C GLU A 50 2.08 -2.15 -13.39
N VAL A 51 2.23 -3.10 -12.46
CA VAL A 51 2.94 -4.37 -12.70
C VAL A 51 2.09 -5.36 -13.50
N GLU A 52 0.79 -5.44 -13.20
CA GLU A 52 -0.14 -6.36 -13.87
C GLU A 52 -0.49 -5.91 -15.30
N MET A 53 -0.46 -4.60 -15.57
CA MET A 53 -0.81 -4.03 -16.86
C MET A 53 0.33 -3.16 -17.41
N PRO A 54 1.49 -3.75 -17.80
CA PRO A 54 2.65 -2.99 -18.25
C PRO A 54 2.36 -2.17 -19.51
N ARG A 55 1.41 -2.58 -20.35
CA ARG A 55 0.96 -1.82 -21.54
C ARG A 55 0.20 -0.55 -21.20
N LEU A 56 -0.37 -0.47 -19.99
CA LEU A 56 -1.13 0.68 -19.50
C LEU A 56 -0.35 1.44 -18.41
N TRP A 57 0.93 1.10 -18.21
CA TRP A 57 1.75 1.65 -17.14
C TRP A 57 1.75 3.19 -17.15
N ASP A 58 2.03 3.82 -18.30
CA ASP A 58 2.05 5.27 -18.43
C ASP A 58 0.71 5.92 -18.06
N VAL A 59 -0.40 5.29 -18.45
CA VAL A 59 -1.75 5.77 -18.13
C VAL A 59 -2.00 5.67 -16.63
N ILE A 60 -1.67 4.53 -16.02
CA ILE A 60 -1.91 4.26 -14.59
C ILE A 60 -1.04 5.17 -13.71
N ALA A 61 0.22 5.37 -14.09
CA ALA A 61 1.15 6.24 -13.40
C ALA A 61 0.67 7.71 -13.39
N GLN A 62 0.06 8.17 -14.48
CA GLN A 62 -0.44 9.54 -14.65
C GLN A 62 -1.85 9.78 -14.11
N LEU A 63 -2.58 8.74 -13.67
CA LEU A 63 -3.92 8.92 -13.14
C LEU A 63 -3.92 9.83 -11.91
N GLU A 64 -5.00 10.57 -11.70
CA GLU A 64 -5.19 11.29 -10.44
C GLU A 64 -5.64 10.35 -9.32
N PRO A 65 -5.21 10.55 -8.06
CA PRO A 65 -5.68 9.76 -6.92
C PRO A 65 -7.20 9.75 -6.77
N SER A 66 -7.87 10.84 -7.17
CA SER A 66 -9.33 11.00 -7.17
C SER A 66 -10.06 10.00 -8.07
N ARG A 67 -9.38 9.38 -9.04
CA ARG A 67 -9.93 8.34 -9.91
C ARG A 67 -10.02 6.98 -9.22
N PHE A 68 -9.26 6.77 -8.15
CA PHE A 68 -9.24 5.54 -7.38
C PHE A 68 -10.36 5.58 -6.33
N ARG A 69 -11.39 4.79 -6.54
CA ARG A 69 -12.48 4.62 -5.57
C ARG A 69 -12.07 3.58 -4.55
N VAL A 70 -11.92 3.98 -3.30
CA VAL A 70 -11.54 3.10 -2.19
C VAL A 70 -12.75 2.75 -1.37
N GLN A 71 -12.98 1.46 -1.14
CA GLN A 71 -14.02 0.95 -0.25
C GLN A 71 -13.38 0.05 0.81
N GLU A 72 -13.57 0.37 2.08
CA GLU A 72 -13.19 -0.52 3.17
C GLU A 72 -14.14 -1.73 3.18
N VAL A 73 -13.59 -2.93 3.17
CA VAL A 73 -14.37 -4.15 3.35
C VAL A 73 -14.44 -4.41 4.85
N ARG A 74 -15.64 -4.24 5.39
CA ARG A 74 -15.97 -4.67 6.75
C ARG A 74 -16.61 -6.04 6.63
N ASP A 75 -16.00 -7.02 7.26
CA ASP A 75 -16.60 -8.33 7.49
C ASP A 75 -17.77 -8.19 8.47
#